data_AF-A0A2I3GRJ8-F1
#
_entry.id   AF-A0A2I3GRJ8-F1
#
_cell.length_a   1.000
_cell.length_b   1.000
_cell.length_c   1.000
_cell.angle_alpha   90.00
_cell.angle_beta   90.00
_cell.angle_gamma   90.00
#
_symmetry.space_group_name_H-M   'P 1'
#
loop_
_entity.id
_entity.type
_entity.pdbx_description
1 polymer ?
#
loop_
_entity_poly.entity_id
_entity_poly.type
_entity_poly.pdbx_seq_one_letter_code
_entity_poly.pdbx_strand_id
1 'polypeptide(L)'
;LKLGLLMRGDQLGGEELALLFHQVDFTFDRRVLAAGLLECRDLLHEAVGPHLTAKSHGRINHVFGHLADCDFLAALYGPAEPYRSHLRRICEGLGRMLDEGSL
;
A
#
# COMPACT_ATOMS: atom_id res chain seq x y z
N LEU A 1 -11.95 -15.30 8.06
CA LEU A 1 -12.09 -16.72 7.64
C LEU A 1 -11.94 -16.93 6.13
N LYS A 2 -12.33 -15.98 5.25
CA LYS A 2 -12.00 -16.04 3.80
C LYS A 2 -10.53 -15.71 3.46
N LEU A 3 -9.87 -14.88 4.28
CA LEU A 3 -8.46 -14.49 4.07
C LEU A 3 -7.45 -15.63 4.28
N GLY A 4 -7.80 -16.66 5.07
CA GLY A 4 -6.91 -17.78 5.38
C GLY A 4 -6.95 -18.93 4.38
N LEU A 5 -7.94 -18.98 3.48
CA LEU A 5 -8.07 -20.05 2.48
C LEU A 5 -7.38 -19.69 1.15
N LEU A 6 -7.09 -18.41 0.92
CA LEU A 6 -6.48 -17.92 -0.31
C LEU A 6 -4.93 -18.01 -0.30
N MET A 7 -4.32 -18.19 0.89
CA MET A 7 -2.86 -18.28 1.04
C MET A 7 -2.30 -19.70 0.85
N ARG A 8 -3.09 -20.65 0.32
CA ARG A 8 -2.68 -22.06 0.17
C ARG A 8 -2.73 -22.58 -1.28
N GLY A 9 -2.73 -21.68 -2.26
CA GLY A 9 -2.66 -21.99 -3.68
C GLY A 9 -1.53 -21.21 -4.34
N ASP A 10 -0.49 -21.94 -4.73
CA ASP A 10 0.81 -21.53 -5.28
C ASP A 10 0.75 -20.86 -6.69
N GLN A 11 -0.20 -19.97 -6.95
CA GLN A 11 -0.32 -19.32 -8.27
C GLN A 11 -1.22 -18.08 -8.24
N LEU A 12 -0.79 -17.00 -7.60
CA LEU A 12 -1.55 -15.74 -7.53
C LEU A 12 -0.93 -14.68 -8.45
N GLY A 13 -0.91 -14.96 -9.75
CA GLY A 13 -0.47 -13.99 -10.75
C GLY A 13 -1.41 -12.78 -10.83
N GLY A 14 -0.91 -11.68 -11.40
CA GLY A 14 -1.52 -10.32 -11.44
C GLY A 14 -3.00 -10.15 -11.82
N GLU A 15 -3.72 -11.22 -12.16
CA GLU A 15 -5.19 -11.24 -12.26
C GLU A 15 -5.87 -10.94 -10.92
N GLU A 16 -5.33 -11.42 -9.79
CA GLU A 16 -5.86 -11.12 -8.44
C GLU A 16 -5.67 -9.63 -8.09
N LEU A 17 -4.61 -9.01 -8.59
CA LEU A 17 -4.32 -7.58 -8.39
C LEU A 17 -5.19 -6.69 -9.27
N ALA A 18 -5.50 -7.15 -10.49
CA ALA A 18 -6.54 -6.56 -11.31
C ALA A 18 -7.94 -6.70 -10.66
N LEU A 19 -8.20 -7.84 -9.99
CA LEU A 19 -9.41 -8.08 -9.21
C LEU A 19 -9.47 -7.19 -7.97
N LEU A 20 -8.33 -6.94 -7.30
CA LEU A 20 -8.17 -5.94 -6.24
C LEU A 20 -8.42 -4.54 -6.77
N PHE A 21 -7.93 -4.18 -7.96
CA PHE A 21 -8.26 -2.89 -8.59
C PHE A 21 -9.74 -2.74 -8.88
N HIS A 22 -10.37 -3.78 -9.42
CA HIS A 22 -11.79 -3.77 -9.74
C HIS A 22 -12.67 -3.78 -8.48
N GLN A 23 -12.21 -4.40 -7.39
CA GLN A 23 -12.84 -4.31 -6.08
C GLN A 23 -12.57 -2.98 -5.38
N VAL A 24 -11.38 -2.38 -5.55
CA VAL A 24 -11.02 -1.06 -4.99
C VAL A 24 -11.87 0.05 -5.58
N ASP A 25 -12.30 -0.04 -6.86
CA ASP A 25 -13.31 0.86 -7.43
C ASP A 25 -14.66 0.82 -6.66
N PHE A 26 -14.93 -0.21 -5.84
CA PHE A 26 -16.13 -0.35 -5.01
C PHE A 26 -15.90 -0.33 -3.49
N THR A 27 -14.67 -0.53 -3.00
CA THR A 27 -14.34 -0.62 -1.56
C THR A 27 -13.22 0.31 -1.09
N PHE A 28 -12.77 1.27 -1.91
CA PHE A 28 -11.77 2.25 -1.48
C PHE A 28 -12.31 3.11 -0.32
N ASP A 29 -11.75 2.90 0.87
CA ASP A 29 -11.88 3.80 2.01
C ASP A 29 -10.50 4.38 2.35
N ARG A 30 -10.34 5.65 2.03
CA ARG A 30 -9.13 6.43 2.33
C ARG A 30 -8.69 6.35 3.79
N ARG A 31 -9.63 6.20 4.74
CA ARG A 31 -9.32 6.11 6.18
C ARG A 31 -8.72 4.76 6.53
N VAL A 32 -9.22 3.68 5.92
CA VAL A 32 -8.68 2.33 6.12
C VAL A 32 -7.25 2.26 5.59
N LEU A 33 -7.02 2.78 4.38
CA LEU A 33 -5.68 2.80 3.79
C LEU A 33 -4.71 3.70 4.59
N ALA A 34 -5.16 4.89 5.00
CA ALA A 34 -4.38 5.77 5.86
C ALA A 34 -3.99 5.09 7.18
N ALA A 35 -4.94 4.40 7.83
CA ALA A 35 -4.68 3.66 9.06
C ALA A 35 -3.63 2.55 8.86
N GLY A 36 -3.75 1.75 7.79
CA GLY A 36 -2.76 0.72 7.48
C GLY A 36 -1.35 1.27 7.21
N LEU A 37 -1.25 2.41 6.52
CA LEU A 37 0.03 3.09 6.29
C LEU A 37 0.67 3.58 7.61
N LEU A 38 -0.14 4.12 8.52
CA LEU A 38 0.35 4.56 9.83
C LEU A 38 0.74 3.37 10.72
N GLU A 39 0.05 2.24 10.61
CA GLU A 39 0.44 1.00 11.30
C GLU A 39 1.78 0.48 10.77
N CYS A 40 1.99 0.46 9.45
CA CYS A 40 3.30 0.12 8.87
C CYS A 40 4.42 1.06 9.34
N ARG A 41 4.12 2.36 9.50
CA ARG A 41 5.08 3.34 10.06
C ARG A 41 5.49 2.95 11.48
N ASP A 42 4.51 2.60 12.31
CA ASP A 42 4.74 2.29 13.72
C ASP A 42 5.52 0.98 13.89
N LEU A 43 5.16 -0.05 13.10
CA LEU A 43 5.92 -1.30 13.01
C LEU A 43 7.36 -1.07 12.53
N LEU A 44 7.57 -0.19 11.55
CA LEU A 44 8.91 0.16 11.09
C LEU A 44 9.69 0.82 12.22
N HIS A 45 9.11 1.81 12.91
CA HIS A 45 9.77 2.45 14.06
C HIS A 45 10.11 1.45 15.17
N GLU A 46 9.25 0.48 15.44
CA GLU A 46 9.53 -0.59 16.41
C GLU A 46 10.70 -1.47 15.95
N ALA A 47 10.70 -1.89 14.68
CA ALA A 47 11.72 -2.77 14.13
C ALA A 47 13.11 -2.13 14.06
N VAL A 48 13.19 -0.84 13.73
CA VAL A 48 14.48 -0.15 13.49
C VAL A 48 14.82 0.92 14.54
N GLY A 49 13.98 1.10 15.56
CA GLY A 49 14.07 2.18 16.55
C GLY A 49 15.42 2.34 17.25
N PRO A 50 16.05 1.27 17.75
CA PRO A 50 17.38 1.38 18.39
C PRO A 50 18.52 1.69 17.41
N HIS A 51 18.30 1.45 16.12
CA HIS A 51 19.35 1.44 15.09
C HIS A 51 19.37 2.70 14.23
N LEU A 52 18.36 3.58 14.37
CA LEU A 52 18.22 4.77 13.55
C LEU A 52 18.49 6.06 14.31
N THR A 53 18.99 7.04 13.55
CA THR A 53 19.13 8.42 14.05
C THR A 53 17.76 9.10 14.10
N ALA A 54 17.62 10.10 14.96
CA ALA A 54 16.42 10.96 15.02
C ALA A 54 16.07 11.57 13.64
N LYS A 55 17.08 11.87 12.81
CA LYS A 55 16.88 12.35 11.44
C LYS A 55 16.20 11.30 10.55
N SER A 56 16.61 10.03 10.66
CA SER A 56 15.97 8.92 9.93
C SER A 56 14.54 8.68 10.39
N HIS A 57 14.28 8.76 11.70
CA HIS A 57 12.92 8.72 12.24
C HIS A 57 12.04 9.85 11.70
N GLY A 58 12.58 11.07 11.61
CA GLY A 58 11.90 12.20 10.98
C GLY A 58 11.54 11.95 9.51
N ARG A 59 12.42 11.29 8.75
CA ARG A 59 12.15 10.91 7.35
C ARG A 59 11.03 9.88 7.24
N ILE A 60 11.01 8.87 8.11
CA ILE A 60 9.93 7.87 8.17
C ILE A 60 8.61 8.59 8.43
N ASN A 61 8.56 9.46 9.45
CA ASN A 61 7.35 10.23 9.78
C ASN A 61 6.88 11.10 8.62
N HIS A 62 7.81 11.78 7.94
CA HIS A 62 7.47 12.64 6.82
C HIS A 62 6.88 11.86 5.64
N VAL A 63 7.48 10.72 5.28
CA VAL A 63 7.00 9.89 4.16
C VAL A 63 5.64 9.29 4.46
N PHE A 64 5.50 8.59 5.59
CA PHE A 64 4.23 7.95 5.93
C PHE A 64 3.12 8.95 6.27
N GLY A 65 3.47 10.11 6.85
CA GLY A 65 2.52 11.20 7.07
C GLY A 65 1.93 11.75 5.77
N HIS A 66 2.75 11.90 4.73
CA HIS A 66 2.26 12.32 3.41
C HIS A 66 1.44 11.21 2.73
N LEU A 67 1.90 9.96 2.77
CA LEU A 67 1.21 8.84 2.13
C LEU A 67 -0.16 8.55 2.79
N ALA A 68 -0.27 8.75 4.10
CA ALA A 68 -1.51 8.56 4.85
C ALA A 68 -2.45 9.77 4.82
N ASP A 69 -2.10 10.84 4.10
CA ASP A 69 -2.96 12.02 3.98
C ASP A 69 -4.24 11.66 3.19
N CYS A 70 -5.39 11.87 3.82
CA CYS A 70 -6.68 11.45 3.24
C CYS A 70 -7.04 12.20 1.96
N ASP A 71 -6.61 13.46 1.82
CA ASP A 71 -6.88 14.27 0.63
C ASP A 71 -5.97 13.85 -0.53
N PHE A 72 -4.70 13.57 -0.24
CA PHE A 72 -3.77 12.93 -1.17
C PHE A 72 -4.30 11.59 -1.65
N LEU A 73 -4.73 10.71 -0.74
CA LEU A 73 -5.30 9.41 -1.09
C LEU A 73 -6.59 9.55 -1.92
N ALA A 74 -7.45 10.50 -1.58
CA ALA A 74 -8.65 10.78 -2.36
C ALA A 74 -8.34 11.29 -3.77
N ALA A 75 -7.30 12.10 -3.94
CA ALA A 75 -6.84 12.56 -5.25
C ALA A 75 -6.19 11.43 -6.05
N LEU A 76 -5.38 10.60 -5.40
CA LEU A 76 -4.63 9.50 -6.02
C LEU A 76 -5.54 8.38 -6.55
N TYR A 77 -6.56 8.01 -5.77
CA TYR A 77 -7.57 7.01 -6.15
C TYR A 77 -8.80 7.61 -6.82
N GLY A 78 -8.84 8.94 -6.99
CA GLY A 78 -9.91 9.63 -7.69
C GLY A 78 -9.90 9.35 -9.19
N PRO A 79 -10.99 9.67 -9.92
CA PRO A 79 -11.10 9.45 -11.36
C PRO A 79 -10.24 10.41 -12.20
N ALA A 80 -9.51 11.32 -11.57
CA ALA A 80 -8.75 12.36 -12.24
C ALA A 80 -7.44 11.81 -12.84
N GLU A 81 -7.26 12.02 -14.14
CA GLU A 81 -5.95 11.86 -14.78
C GLU A 81 -5.01 13.02 -14.36
N PRO A 82 -3.70 12.78 -14.23
CA PRO A 82 -2.96 11.57 -14.64
C PRO A 82 -2.82 10.50 -13.54
N TYR A 83 -3.41 10.70 -12.35
CA TYR A 83 -3.12 9.88 -11.17
C TYR A 83 -3.55 8.42 -11.31
N ARG A 84 -4.64 8.16 -12.02
CA ARG A 84 -5.10 6.79 -12.31
C ARG A 84 -4.05 5.98 -13.08
N SER A 85 -3.42 6.58 -14.10
CA SER A 85 -2.35 5.93 -14.85
C SER A 85 -1.11 5.62 -14.01
N HIS A 86 -0.77 6.52 -13.07
CA HIS A 86 0.32 6.32 -12.12
C HIS A 86 0.00 5.23 -11.11
N LEU A 87 -1.21 5.23 -10.55
CA LEU A 87 -1.68 4.20 -9.61
C LEU A 87 -1.60 2.82 -10.25
N ARG A 88 -2.06 2.68 -11.50
CA ARG A 88 -1.98 1.41 -12.24
C ARG A 88 -0.54 0.91 -12.34
N ARG A 89 0.40 1.78 -12.73
CA ARG A 89 1.84 1.43 -12.84
C ARG A 89 2.45 1.04 -11.51
N ILE A 90 2.11 1.74 -10.42
CA ILE A 90 2.58 1.41 -9.07
C ILE A 90 2.12 0.00 -8.70
N CYS A 91 0.85 -0.31 -8.93
CA CYS A 91 0.30 -1.60 -8.56
C CYS A 91 0.75 -2.75 -9.46
N GLU A 92 0.96 -2.51 -10.75
CA GLU A 92 1.67 -3.46 -11.63
C GLU A 92 3.10 -3.74 -11.15
N GLY A 93 3.80 -2.74 -10.60
CA GLY A 93 5.12 -2.90 -9.98
C GLY A 93 5.05 -3.74 -8.71
N LEU A 94 4.14 -3.39 -7.80
CA LEU A 94 3.93 -4.13 -6.55
C LEU A 94 3.51 -5.58 -6.80
N GLY A 95 2.66 -5.82 -7.81
CA GLY A 95 2.28 -7.17 -8.23
C GLY A 95 3.45 -8.00 -8.68
N ARG A 96 4.32 -7.44 -9.53
CA ARG A 96 5.54 -8.14 -9.94
C ARG A 96 6.48 -8.44 -8.77
N MET A 97 6.64 -7.50 -7.84
CA MET A 97 7.47 -7.74 -6.65
C MET A 97 6.91 -8.84 -5.75
N LEU A 98 5.58 -8.94 -5.64
CA LEU A 98 4.90 -10.03 -4.94
C LEU A 98 5.08 -11.37 -5.65
N ASP A 99 4.88 -11.40 -6.98
CA ASP A 99 5.07 -12.61 -7.80
C ASP A 99 6.52 -13.13 -7.75
N GLU A 100 7.48 -12.21 -7.65
CA GLU A 100 8.92 -12.52 -7.53
C GLU A 100 9.37 -12.87 -6.10
N GLY A 101 8.49 -12.74 -5.09
CA GLY A 101 8.82 -12.99 -3.68
C GLY A 101 9.81 -11.99 -3.07
N SER A 102 9.84 -10.77 -3.61
CA SER A 102 10.77 -9.69 -3.25
C SER A 102 10.16 -8.67 -2.26
N LEU A 103 8.97 -8.98 -1.71
CA LEU A 103 8.23 -8.17 -0.76
C LEU A 103 8.02 -8.91 0.57
#